data_AF-A0A7S1GT91-F1
#
_entry.id   AF-A0A7S1GT91-F1
#
_cell.length_a   1.000
_cell.length_b   1.000
_cell.length_c   1.000
_cell.angle_alpha   90.00
_cell.angle_beta   90.00
_cell.angle_gamma   90.00
#
_symmetry.space_group_name_H-M   'P 1'
#
loop_
_entity.id
_entity.type
_entity.pdbx_description
1 polymer ?
#
loop_
_entity_poly.entity_id
_entity_poly.type
_entity_poly.pdbx_seq_one_letter_code
_entity_poly.pdbx_strand_id
1 'polypeptide(L)'
;VAVCNLASIGLPMFVTDGQFDHDKLCEVTKVVTRNLNKVIDINYYPVPEARKSNMRHRPIGIGVQGLADVFMKMRMPFDSEPAKKLNREIMETIYYASCFASNELAQKLGHYESYEGSPASKGILLKELTDLGLWNSKMKNRILADKGSVQNIPEIPADVKEIYKTVWELKMRTLIDMAADRGAFIDQSQSLNLFLAAPDMAKLTSMHFYAWGKGLKTGCYYLRTRPAVDAIKFTVEHSKLVEVKEARSASATPDASARAAQRSWSDLE
;
A
#
# COMPACT_ATOMS: atom_id res chain seq x y z
N VAL A 1 -22.95 -7.99 2.64
CA VAL A 1 -22.48 -6.87 3.49
C VAL A 1 -21.10 -7.23 4.00
N ALA A 2 -20.08 -6.40 3.78
CA ALA A 2 -18.74 -6.69 4.29
C ALA A 2 -18.69 -6.50 5.82
N VAL A 3 -17.96 -7.37 6.51
CA VAL A 3 -17.75 -7.32 7.97
C VAL A 3 -16.25 -7.39 8.21
N CYS A 4 -15.73 -6.72 9.24
CA CYS A 4 -14.34 -6.83 9.66
C CYS A 4 -14.29 -6.95 11.18
N ASN A 5 -13.47 -7.88 11.68
CA ASN A 5 -13.24 -8.07 13.12
C ASN A 5 -11.96 -7.34 13.52
N LEU A 6 -12.05 -6.44 14.51
CA LEU A 6 -10.97 -5.53 14.88
C LEU A 6 -10.39 -5.85 16.25
N ALA A 7 -9.07 -5.73 16.39
CA ALA A 7 -8.38 -5.65 17.68
C ALA A 7 -7.24 -4.62 17.60
N SER A 8 -6.81 -4.09 18.75
CA SER A 8 -5.70 -3.15 18.84
C SER A 8 -4.65 -3.62 19.84
N ILE A 9 -3.38 -3.62 19.41
CA ILE A 9 -2.24 -4.02 20.23
C ILE A 9 -1.69 -2.80 20.98
N GLY A 10 -1.62 -2.90 22.30
CA GLY A 10 -1.03 -1.87 23.17
C GLY A 10 0.50 -1.89 23.09
N LEU A 11 1.08 -1.06 22.23
CA LEU A 11 2.51 -1.03 21.96
C LEU A 11 3.41 -0.75 23.20
N PRO A 12 2.98 0.03 24.21
CA PRO A 12 3.83 0.29 25.39
C PRO A 12 4.18 -0.96 26.20
N MET A 13 3.44 -2.06 26.03
CA MET A 13 3.70 -3.33 26.72
C MET A 13 4.94 -4.06 26.20
N PHE A 14 5.47 -3.66 25.05
CA PHE A 14 6.65 -4.26 24.44
C PHE A 14 7.91 -3.42 24.68
N VAL A 15 7.85 -2.42 25.56
CA VAL A 15 9.02 -1.62 25.93
C VAL A 15 9.54 -2.04 27.29
N THR A 16 10.76 -2.58 27.32
CA THR A 16 11.46 -3.00 28.54
C THR A 16 12.83 -2.36 28.55
N ASP A 17 13.19 -1.65 29.63
CA ASP A 17 14.49 -1.00 29.82
C ASP A 17 14.94 -0.12 28.63
N GLY A 18 13.98 0.58 28.00
CA GLY A 18 14.22 1.47 26.86
C GLY A 18 14.42 0.75 25.51
N GLN A 19 14.25 -0.57 25.46
CA GLN A 19 14.29 -1.38 24.24
C GLN A 19 12.90 -1.85 23.84
N PHE A 20 12.66 -1.99 22.54
CA PHE A 20 11.40 -2.51 21.99
C PHE A 20 11.53 -3.99 21.63
N ASP A 21 10.65 -4.82 22.18
CA ASP A 21 10.64 -6.28 22.01
C ASP A 21 9.79 -6.69 20.79
N HIS A 22 10.44 -6.82 19.64
CA HIS A 22 9.82 -7.26 18.40
C HIS A 22 9.40 -8.73 18.41
N ASP A 23 10.13 -9.59 19.15
CA ASP A 23 9.82 -11.01 19.23
C ASP A 23 8.51 -11.22 19.99
N LYS A 24 8.34 -10.53 21.12
CA LYS A 24 7.09 -10.55 21.87
C LYS A 24 5.93 -9.92 21.09
N LEU A 25 6.16 -8.84 20.36
CA LEU A 25 5.14 -8.25 19.47
C LEU A 25 4.70 -9.26 18.40
N CYS A 26 5.65 -9.99 17.81
CA CYS A 26 5.38 -11.05 16.84
C CYS A 26 4.51 -12.16 17.45
N GLU A 27 4.88 -12.68 18.62
CA GLU A 27 4.11 -13.71 19.34
C GLU A 27 2.67 -13.26 19.61
N VAL A 28 2.50 -12.05 20.17
CA VAL A 28 1.19 -11.52 20.53
C VAL A 28 0.34 -11.28 19.28
N THR A 29 0.93 -10.78 18.21
CA THR A 29 0.22 -10.57 16.95
C THR A 29 -0.29 -11.88 16.37
N LYS A 30 0.51 -12.96 16.39
CA LYS A 30 0.05 -14.30 15.98
C LYS A 30 -1.15 -14.77 16.81
N VAL A 31 -1.16 -14.51 18.11
CA VAL A 31 -2.31 -14.83 18.98
C VAL A 31 -3.53 -14.01 18.58
N VAL A 32 -3.38 -12.69 18.39
CA VAL A 32 -4.47 -11.80 17.96
C VAL A 32 -5.06 -12.24 16.61
N THR A 33 -4.22 -12.57 15.63
CA THR A 33 -4.67 -13.11 14.33
C THR A 33 -5.54 -14.34 14.49
N ARG A 34 -5.12 -15.30 15.33
CA ARG A 34 -5.90 -16.53 15.59
C ARG A 34 -7.21 -16.22 16.32
N ASN A 35 -7.19 -15.31 17.27
CA ASN A 35 -8.39 -14.89 18.00
C ASN A 35 -9.40 -14.23 17.07
N LEU A 36 -8.98 -13.28 16.24
CA LEU A 36 -9.85 -12.61 15.27
C LEU A 36 -10.41 -13.60 14.23
N ASN A 37 -9.63 -14.60 13.81
CA ASN A 37 -10.15 -15.66 12.94
C ASN A 37 -11.25 -16.49 13.65
N LYS A 38 -11.09 -16.82 14.94
CA LYS A 38 -12.13 -17.51 15.73
C LYS A 38 -13.39 -16.66 15.90
N VAL A 39 -13.23 -15.34 16.05
CA VAL A 39 -14.38 -14.41 16.15
C VAL A 39 -15.28 -14.53 14.92
N ILE A 40 -14.73 -14.69 13.71
CA ILE A 40 -15.53 -14.90 12.49
C ILE A 40 -16.52 -16.05 12.67
N ASP A 41 -16.11 -17.13 13.33
CA ASP A 41 -16.91 -18.35 13.46
C ASP A 41 -17.98 -18.24 14.55
N ILE A 42 -17.68 -17.57 15.66
CA ILE A 42 -18.58 -17.45 16.81
C ILE A 42 -19.48 -16.21 16.77
N ASN A 43 -19.20 -15.25 15.88
CA ASN A 43 -19.93 -13.99 15.84
C ASN A 43 -21.41 -14.19 15.50
N TYR A 44 -22.28 -13.45 16.18
CA TYR A 44 -23.68 -13.33 15.78
C TYR A 44 -23.80 -12.35 14.62
N TYR A 45 -24.34 -12.80 13.49
CA TYR A 45 -24.52 -11.97 12.30
C TYR A 45 -25.98 -11.50 12.22
N PRO A 46 -26.25 -10.19 12.34
CA PRO A 46 -27.62 -9.67 12.32
C PRO A 46 -28.35 -9.90 10.99
N VAL A 47 -27.60 -10.07 9.90
CA VAL A 47 -28.14 -10.29 8.55
C VAL A 47 -27.36 -11.40 7.82
N PRO A 48 -28.02 -12.26 7.03
CA PRO A 48 -27.39 -13.41 6.38
C PRO A 48 -26.29 -13.01 5.37
N GLU A 49 -26.40 -11.84 4.74
CA GLU A 49 -25.42 -11.30 3.79
C GLU A 49 -24.10 -10.93 4.46
N ALA A 50 -24.14 -10.61 5.76
CA ALA A 50 -22.96 -10.34 6.58
C ALA A 50 -22.23 -11.65 6.89
N ARG A 51 -22.98 -12.69 7.29
CA ARG A 51 -22.43 -14.04 7.51
C ARG A 51 -21.80 -14.59 6.23
N LYS A 52 -22.53 -14.52 5.11
CA LYS A 52 -22.05 -15.00 3.80
C LYS A 52 -20.73 -14.33 3.41
N SER A 53 -20.64 -13.01 3.55
CA SER A 53 -19.43 -12.27 3.21
C SER A 53 -18.25 -12.63 4.12
N ASN A 54 -18.48 -12.65 5.45
CA ASN A 54 -17.39 -12.89 6.41
C ASN A 54 -16.85 -14.33 6.33
N MET A 55 -17.73 -15.31 6.08
CA MET A 55 -17.31 -16.71 5.90
C MET A 55 -16.53 -16.92 4.60
N ARG A 56 -16.90 -16.22 3.52
CA ARG A 56 -16.24 -16.34 2.20
C ARG A 56 -14.84 -15.71 2.17
N HIS A 57 -14.69 -14.54 2.78
CA HIS A 57 -13.47 -13.72 2.65
C HIS A 57 -12.60 -13.69 3.91
N ARG A 58 -13.18 -14.01 5.07
CA ARG A 58 -12.54 -14.05 6.38
C ARG A 58 -11.61 -12.86 6.72
N PRO A 59 -11.99 -11.60 6.46
CA PRO A 59 -11.16 -10.44 6.75
C PRO A 59 -11.01 -10.19 8.26
N ILE A 60 -9.81 -9.77 8.66
CA ILE A 60 -9.50 -9.32 10.03
C ILE A 60 -8.75 -7.98 9.97
N GLY A 61 -8.86 -7.18 11.03
CA GLY A 61 -8.13 -5.92 11.18
C GLY A 61 -7.36 -5.87 12.49
N ILE A 62 -6.05 -5.67 12.42
CA ILE A 62 -5.17 -5.51 13.57
C ILE A 62 -4.62 -4.09 13.55
N GLY A 63 -5.00 -3.30 14.56
CA GLY A 63 -4.51 -1.95 14.80
C GLY A 63 -3.51 -1.91 15.95
N VAL A 64 -3.04 -0.70 16.25
CA VAL A 64 -2.13 -0.41 17.36
C VAL A 64 -2.61 0.79 18.15
N GLN A 65 -2.18 0.88 19.40
CA GLN A 65 -2.40 2.02 20.28
C GLN A 65 -1.15 2.30 21.12
N GLY A 66 -1.00 3.54 21.59
CA GLY A 66 0.10 3.95 22.46
C GLY A 66 1.46 4.13 21.77
N LEU A 67 1.48 4.48 20.47
CA LEU A 67 2.75 4.72 19.75
C LEU A 67 3.53 5.92 20.32
N ALA A 68 2.83 6.99 20.71
CA ALA A 68 3.46 8.15 21.33
C ALA A 68 4.13 7.77 22.67
N ASP A 69 3.44 6.97 23.49
CA ASP A 69 3.94 6.47 24.77
C ASP A 69 5.18 5.58 24.61
N VAL A 70 5.26 4.78 23.53
CA VAL A 70 6.47 4.03 23.19
C VAL A 70 7.64 4.97 22.96
N PHE A 71 7.48 5.99 22.13
CA PHE A 71 8.55 6.93 21.86
C PHE A 71 8.97 7.70 23.12
N MET A 72 8.01 8.08 23.98
CA MET A 72 8.31 8.69 25.28
C MET A 72 9.11 7.74 26.18
N LYS A 73 8.69 6.48 26.31
CA LYS A 73 9.40 5.45 27.11
C LYS A 73 10.81 5.17 26.59
N MET A 74 11.00 5.25 25.28
CA MET A 74 12.30 5.05 24.62
C MET A 74 13.11 6.34 24.48
N ARG A 75 12.63 7.46 25.05
CA ARG A 75 13.28 8.78 24.98
C ARG A 75 13.57 9.25 23.54
N MET A 76 12.67 8.92 22.62
CA MET A 76 12.75 9.29 21.21
C MET A 76 11.81 10.48 20.92
N PRO A 77 12.30 11.59 20.34
CA PRO A 77 11.42 12.58 19.73
C PRO A 77 10.58 11.94 18.62
N PHE A 78 9.30 12.26 18.55
CA PHE A 78 8.36 11.62 17.63
C PHE A 78 8.77 11.76 16.15
N ASP A 79 9.42 12.88 15.81
CA ASP A 79 9.90 13.25 14.49
C ASP A 79 11.34 12.80 14.20
N SER A 80 12.00 12.15 15.16
CA SER A 80 13.37 11.66 15.02
C SER A 80 13.50 10.45 14.08
N GLU A 81 14.66 10.28 13.48
CA GLU A 81 14.94 9.11 12.62
C GLU A 81 14.83 7.76 13.35
N PRO A 82 15.27 7.62 14.61
CA PRO A 82 15.01 6.41 15.40
C PRO A 82 13.51 6.11 15.57
N ALA A 83 12.68 7.12 15.84
CA ALA A 83 11.22 6.94 15.95
C ALA A 83 10.59 6.50 14.62
N LYS A 84 11.03 7.10 13.50
CA LYS A 84 10.58 6.69 12.14
C LYS A 84 10.98 5.25 11.81
N LYS A 85 12.20 4.85 12.18
CA LYS A 85 12.72 3.48 12.00
C LYS A 85 11.88 2.50 12.82
N LEU A 86 11.71 2.76 14.11
CA LEU A 86 10.94 1.91 15.01
C LEU A 86 9.46 1.78 14.57
N ASN A 87 8.82 2.86 14.14
CA ASN A 87 7.46 2.81 13.59
C ASN A 87 7.36 1.83 12.39
N ARG A 88 8.36 1.83 11.51
CA ARG A 88 8.41 0.91 10.36
C ARG A 88 8.57 -0.54 10.83
N GLU A 89 9.50 -0.78 11.75
CA GLU A 89 9.80 -2.11 12.27
C GLU A 89 8.60 -2.71 13.02
N ILE A 90 7.86 -1.90 13.79
CA ILE A 90 6.61 -2.32 14.45
C ILE A 90 5.58 -2.80 13.42
N MET A 91 5.33 -2.00 12.38
CA MET A 91 4.34 -2.34 11.36
C MET A 91 4.77 -3.55 10.51
N GLU A 92 6.07 -3.67 10.20
CA GLU A 92 6.63 -4.84 9.51
C GLU A 92 6.46 -6.11 10.34
N THR A 93 6.74 -6.04 11.65
CA THR A 93 6.56 -7.14 12.58
C THR A 93 5.12 -7.63 12.63
N ILE A 94 4.16 -6.69 12.75
CA ILE A 94 2.72 -7.01 12.81
C ILE A 94 2.26 -7.66 11.50
N TYR A 95 2.64 -7.08 10.35
CA TYR A 95 2.25 -7.61 9.05
C TYR A 95 2.80 -9.04 8.85
N TYR A 96 4.11 -9.23 9.05
CA TYR A 96 4.75 -10.54 8.95
C TYR A 96 4.08 -11.57 9.88
N ALA A 97 3.90 -11.24 11.16
CA ALA A 97 3.30 -12.14 12.14
C ALA A 97 1.86 -12.51 11.77
N SER A 98 1.07 -11.55 11.26
CA SER A 98 -0.31 -11.78 10.84
C SER A 98 -0.42 -12.69 9.61
N CYS A 99 0.41 -12.46 8.58
CA CYS A 99 0.48 -13.32 7.40
C CYS A 99 0.98 -14.72 7.75
N PHE A 100 1.99 -14.82 8.61
CA PHE A 100 2.52 -16.09 9.09
C PHE A 100 1.45 -16.91 9.81
N ALA A 101 0.76 -16.32 10.79
CA ALA A 101 -0.32 -17.00 11.51
C ALA A 101 -1.51 -17.35 10.60
N SER A 102 -1.84 -16.48 9.64
CA SER A 102 -2.88 -16.75 8.64
C SER A 102 -2.51 -17.95 7.76
N ASN A 103 -1.25 -18.05 7.34
CA ASN A 103 -0.75 -19.19 6.59
C ASN A 103 -0.78 -20.50 7.41
N GLU A 104 -0.38 -20.46 8.68
CA GLU A 104 -0.51 -21.63 9.57
C GLU A 104 -1.97 -22.08 9.74
N LEU A 105 -2.91 -21.13 9.81
CA LEU A 105 -4.33 -21.43 9.85
C LEU A 105 -4.79 -22.05 8.52
N ALA A 106 -4.36 -21.52 7.39
CA ALA A 106 -4.69 -22.05 6.08
C ALA A 106 -4.18 -23.49 5.88
N GLN A 107 -3.00 -23.81 6.40
CA GLN A 107 -2.46 -25.18 6.39
C GLN A 107 -3.32 -26.16 7.21
N LYS A 108 -3.96 -25.69 8.28
CA LYS A 108 -4.76 -26.53 9.20
C LYS A 108 -6.23 -26.62 8.82
N LEU A 109 -6.80 -25.51 8.33
CA LEU A 109 -8.25 -25.33 8.14
C LEU A 109 -8.63 -25.21 6.66
N GLY A 110 -7.65 -25.14 5.76
CA GLY A 110 -7.85 -24.68 4.40
C GLY A 110 -7.81 -23.14 4.29
N HIS A 111 -7.50 -22.64 3.11
CA HIS A 111 -7.62 -21.21 2.82
C HIS A 111 -9.09 -20.76 2.75
N TYR A 112 -9.35 -19.46 2.88
CA TYR A 112 -10.71 -18.92 2.71
C TYR A 112 -11.23 -19.16 1.27
N GLU A 113 -12.54 -19.20 1.09
CA GLU A 113 -13.20 -19.61 -0.16
C GLU A 113 -12.74 -18.77 -1.36
N SER A 114 -12.54 -17.46 -1.18
CA SER A 114 -12.09 -16.57 -2.25
C SER A 114 -10.57 -16.38 -2.32
N TYR A 115 -9.77 -17.30 -1.79
CA TYR A 115 -8.30 -17.22 -1.83
C TYR A 115 -7.77 -17.51 -3.24
N GLU A 116 -8.29 -18.55 -3.89
CA GLU A 116 -7.88 -18.91 -5.25
C GLU A 116 -8.19 -17.77 -6.22
N GLY A 117 -7.19 -17.41 -7.03
CA GLY A 117 -7.28 -16.26 -7.93
C GLY A 117 -6.96 -14.89 -7.32
N SER A 118 -6.85 -14.79 -5.98
CA SER A 118 -6.44 -13.56 -5.29
C SER A 118 -4.96 -13.19 -5.53
N PRO A 119 -4.55 -11.92 -5.31
CA PRO A 119 -3.14 -11.54 -5.39
C PRO A 119 -2.24 -12.34 -4.43
N ALA A 120 -2.76 -12.74 -3.28
CA ALA A 120 -2.04 -13.50 -2.27
C ALA A 120 -1.79 -14.95 -2.70
N SER A 121 -2.71 -15.60 -3.42
CA SER A 121 -2.51 -16.96 -3.95
C SER A 121 -1.55 -17.01 -5.13
N LYS A 122 -1.41 -15.90 -5.85
CA LYS A 122 -0.59 -15.83 -7.04
C LYS A 122 0.85 -15.35 -6.77
N GLY A 123 1.15 -14.77 -5.60
CA GLY A 123 2.50 -14.31 -5.23
C GLY A 123 3.20 -13.45 -6.29
N ILE A 124 2.41 -12.72 -7.10
CA ILE A 124 2.67 -12.57 -8.55
C ILE A 124 3.98 -11.86 -8.84
N LEU A 125 4.18 -10.69 -8.21
CA LEU A 125 5.37 -9.89 -8.42
C LEU A 125 6.63 -10.59 -7.88
N LEU A 126 6.53 -11.20 -6.70
CA LEU A 126 7.66 -11.92 -6.10
C LEU A 126 8.05 -13.13 -6.94
N LYS A 127 7.05 -13.91 -7.38
CA LYS A 127 7.23 -15.08 -8.22
C LYS A 127 7.84 -14.69 -9.56
N GLU A 128 7.30 -13.68 -10.23
CA GLU A 128 7.79 -13.23 -11.53
C GLU A 128 9.21 -12.66 -11.48
N LEU A 129 9.53 -11.86 -10.45
CA LEU A 129 10.92 -11.41 -10.23
C LEU A 129 11.86 -12.56 -9.88
N THR A 130 11.37 -13.61 -9.22
CA THR A 130 12.17 -14.81 -8.92
C THR A 130 12.38 -15.66 -10.17
N ASP A 131 11.35 -15.85 -10.99
CA ASP A 131 11.41 -16.57 -12.26
C ASP A 131 12.36 -15.88 -13.25
N LEU A 132 12.43 -14.55 -13.23
CA LEU A 132 13.39 -13.74 -14.00
C LEU A 132 14.81 -13.72 -13.40
N GLY A 133 15.04 -14.37 -12.25
CA GLY A 133 16.34 -14.34 -11.55
C GLY A 133 16.71 -12.97 -10.95
N LEU A 134 15.75 -12.05 -10.85
CA LEU A 134 15.96 -10.68 -10.39
C LEU A 134 15.76 -10.52 -8.87
N TRP A 135 15.12 -11.49 -8.22
CA TRP A 135 14.83 -11.40 -6.80
C TRP A 135 16.06 -11.64 -5.91
N ASN A 136 16.48 -10.61 -5.18
CA ASN A 136 17.53 -10.66 -4.16
C ASN A 136 17.36 -9.52 -3.14
N SER A 137 18.18 -9.50 -2.09
CA SER A 137 18.12 -8.46 -1.04
C SER A 137 18.27 -7.03 -1.58
N LYS A 138 19.07 -6.83 -2.64
CA LYS A 138 19.24 -5.52 -3.30
C LYS A 138 17.95 -5.10 -4.01
N MET A 139 17.30 -6.01 -4.74
CA MET A 139 16.02 -5.77 -5.40
C MET A 139 14.91 -5.43 -4.39
N LYS A 140 14.80 -6.22 -3.31
CA LYS A 140 13.87 -5.94 -2.19
C LYS A 140 14.08 -4.53 -1.64
N ASN A 141 15.34 -4.16 -1.35
CA ASN A 141 15.66 -2.86 -0.77
C ASN A 141 15.36 -1.71 -1.75
N ARG A 142 15.54 -1.91 -3.06
CA ARG A 142 15.18 -0.93 -4.09
C ARG A 142 13.68 -0.72 -4.20
N ILE A 143 12.89 -1.80 -4.29
CA ILE A 143 11.42 -1.72 -4.30
C ILE A 143 10.94 -1.01 -3.03
N LEU A 144 11.55 -1.29 -1.87
CA LEU A 144 11.20 -0.60 -0.62
C LEU A 144 11.58 0.89 -0.64
N ALA A 145 12.75 1.24 -1.19
CA ALA A 145 13.19 2.64 -1.36
C ALA A 145 12.23 3.41 -2.28
N ASP A 146 11.76 2.77 -3.35
CA ASP A 146 10.76 3.28 -4.30
C ASP A 146 9.30 3.11 -3.79
N LYS A 147 9.12 2.75 -2.52
CA LYS A 147 7.82 2.65 -1.83
C LYS A 147 6.83 1.69 -2.52
N GLY A 148 7.33 0.59 -3.05
CA GLY A 148 6.55 -0.42 -3.76
C GLY A 148 6.39 -0.15 -5.26
N SER A 149 6.89 0.99 -5.78
CA SER A 149 6.96 1.20 -7.23
C SER A 149 8.13 0.43 -7.83
N VAL A 150 7.91 -0.15 -9.00
CA VAL A 150 8.95 -0.85 -9.78
C VAL A 150 9.44 -0.02 -10.98
N GLN A 151 8.83 1.14 -11.25
CA GLN A 151 9.05 1.90 -12.48
C GLN A 151 10.49 2.41 -12.61
N ASN A 152 11.10 2.79 -11.48
CA ASN A 152 12.44 3.40 -11.46
C ASN A 152 13.58 2.37 -11.36
N ILE A 153 13.28 1.07 -11.36
CA ILE A 153 14.27 0.01 -11.17
C ILE A 153 14.74 -0.49 -12.55
N PRO A 154 15.97 -0.18 -13.01
CA PRO A 154 16.40 -0.48 -14.37
C PRO A 154 16.39 -1.98 -14.70
N GLU A 155 16.67 -2.83 -13.71
CA GLU A 155 16.77 -4.27 -13.91
C GLU A 155 15.42 -4.96 -14.19
N ILE A 156 14.29 -4.30 -13.88
CA ILE A 156 12.96 -4.86 -14.13
C ILE A 156 12.54 -4.55 -15.58
N PRO A 157 12.15 -5.57 -16.37
CA PRO A 157 11.67 -5.41 -17.75
C PRO A 157 10.48 -4.46 -17.89
N ALA A 158 10.34 -3.84 -19.06
CA ALA A 158 9.32 -2.81 -19.31
C ALA A 158 7.89 -3.37 -19.27
N ASP A 159 7.68 -4.57 -19.81
CA ASP A 159 6.42 -5.31 -19.76
C ASP A 159 5.99 -5.61 -18.31
N VAL A 160 6.93 -6.02 -17.46
CA VAL A 160 6.68 -6.21 -16.01
C VAL A 160 6.30 -4.88 -15.36
N LYS A 161 7.02 -3.79 -15.65
CA LYS A 161 6.70 -2.45 -15.13
C LYS A 161 5.31 -1.98 -15.51
N GLU A 162 4.89 -2.23 -16.75
CA GLU A 162 3.56 -1.86 -17.23
C GLU A 162 2.45 -2.57 -16.44
N ILE A 163 2.65 -3.83 -16.05
CA ILE A 163 1.70 -4.62 -15.27
C ILE A 163 1.64 -4.14 -13.80
N TYR A 164 2.78 -3.86 -13.19
CA TYR A 164 2.90 -3.55 -11.76
C TYR A 164 2.93 -2.05 -11.44
N LYS A 165 2.12 -1.25 -12.16
CA LYS A 165 1.91 0.16 -11.83
C LYS A 165 1.22 0.32 -10.49
N THR A 166 1.75 1.22 -9.67
CA THR A 166 1.06 1.66 -8.45
C THR A 166 -0.10 2.58 -8.81
N VAL A 167 -1.04 2.78 -7.87
CA VAL A 167 -2.19 3.66 -8.08
C VAL A 167 -1.81 5.12 -8.43
N TRP A 168 -0.60 5.54 -8.04
CA TRP A 168 -0.07 6.88 -8.32
C TRP A 168 0.48 7.02 -9.75
N GLU A 169 0.75 5.89 -10.41
CA GLU A 169 1.28 5.81 -11.79
C GLU A 169 0.15 5.58 -12.81
N LEU A 170 -1.05 5.26 -12.34
CA LEU A 170 -2.22 5.08 -13.20
C LEU A 170 -2.81 6.43 -13.63
N LYS A 171 -3.26 6.48 -14.88
CA LYS A 171 -4.05 7.61 -15.38
C LYS A 171 -5.45 7.53 -14.75
N MET A 172 -5.83 8.54 -13.95
CA MET A 172 -7.16 8.57 -13.31
C MET A 172 -8.32 8.51 -14.31
N ARG A 173 -8.11 9.03 -15.53
CA ARG A 173 -9.05 8.89 -16.64
C ARG A 173 -9.40 7.43 -16.92
N THR A 174 -8.40 6.56 -17.01
CA THR A 174 -8.60 5.12 -17.22
C THR A 174 -9.42 4.50 -16.10
N LEU A 175 -9.17 4.91 -14.85
CA LEU A 175 -9.94 4.43 -13.70
C LEU A 175 -11.42 4.86 -13.76
N ILE A 176 -11.67 6.09 -14.22
CA ILE A 176 -13.02 6.64 -14.44
C ILE A 176 -13.73 5.94 -15.60
N ASP A 177 -13.03 5.70 -16.72
CA ASP A 177 -13.59 4.98 -17.88
C ASP A 177 -14.00 3.55 -17.48
N MET A 178 -13.11 2.81 -16.83
CA MET A 178 -13.42 1.48 -16.30
C MET A 178 -14.57 1.50 -15.28
N ALA A 179 -14.73 2.61 -14.54
CA ALA A 179 -15.84 2.78 -13.62
C ALA A 179 -17.15 3.00 -14.36
N ALA A 180 -17.14 3.77 -15.44
CA ALA A 180 -18.32 4.00 -16.27
C ALA A 180 -18.77 2.69 -16.94
N ASP A 181 -17.82 1.94 -17.50
CA ASP A 181 -18.10 0.67 -18.19
C ASP A 181 -18.82 -0.33 -17.28
N ARG A 182 -18.32 -0.53 -16.06
CA ARG A 182 -18.99 -1.41 -15.08
C ARG A 182 -20.24 -0.78 -14.46
N GLY A 183 -20.32 0.54 -14.43
CA GLY A 183 -21.44 1.31 -13.88
C GLY A 183 -22.76 1.05 -14.61
N ALA A 184 -22.70 0.69 -15.89
CA ALA A 184 -23.87 0.27 -16.67
C ALA A 184 -24.58 -0.96 -16.09
N PHE A 185 -23.88 -1.77 -15.31
CA PHE A 185 -24.39 -2.99 -14.67
C PHE A 185 -24.60 -2.83 -13.16
N ILE A 186 -24.54 -1.60 -12.64
CA ILE A 186 -24.72 -1.28 -11.22
C ILE A 186 -25.99 -0.44 -11.04
N ASP A 187 -27.00 -1.05 -10.42
CA ASP A 187 -28.30 -0.47 -10.11
C ASP A 187 -28.22 0.77 -9.21
N GLN A 188 -27.39 0.70 -8.16
CA GLN A 188 -27.09 1.80 -7.26
C GLN A 188 -25.86 2.56 -7.73
N SER A 189 -24.73 2.51 -7.00
CA SER A 189 -23.49 3.18 -7.38
C SER A 189 -22.28 2.39 -6.84
N GLN A 190 -21.09 2.96 -6.98
CA GLN A 190 -19.84 2.36 -6.56
C GLN A 190 -18.91 3.40 -5.93
N SER A 191 -18.17 2.99 -4.91
CA SER A 191 -17.17 3.85 -4.27
C SER A 191 -15.94 3.99 -5.15
N LEU A 192 -15.84 5.11 -5.89
CA LEU A 192 -14.68 5.42 -6.73
C LEU A 192 -13.70 6.35 -6.00
N ASN A 193 -12.57 5.80 -5.53
CA ASN A 193 -11.48 6.62 -5.02
C ASN A 193 -10.63 7.17 -6.18
N LEU A 194 -10.24 8.43 -6.10
CA LEU A 194 -9.33 9.08 -7.04
C LEU A 194 -8.02 9.47 -6.35
N PHE A 195 -6.93 9.49 -7.11
CA PHE A 195 -5.58 9.64 -6.58
C PHE A 195 -4.84 10.72 -7.36
N LEU A 196 -4.37 11.76 -6.66
CA LEU A 196 -3.61 12.86 -7.23
C LEU A 196 -2.33 13.08 -6.42
N ALA A 197 -1.20 12.63 -6.96
CA ALA A 197 0.09 12.77 -6.27
C ALA A 197 0.48 14.24 -6.05
N ALA A 198 0.13 15.14 -6.97
CA ALA A 198 0.24 16.58 -6.80
C ALA A 198 -1.12 17.19 -7.14
N PRO A 199 -1.97 17.48 -6.12
CA PRO A 199 -3.29 18.03 -6.35
C PRO A 199 -3.17 19.43 -6.94
N ASP A 200 -3.96 19.68 -7.97
CA ASP A 200 -4.12 20.98 -8.63
C ASP A 200 -5.61 21.17 -8.90
N MET A 201 -6.11 22.40 -8.73
CA MET A 201 -7.54 22.69 -8.85
C MET A 201 -8.07 22.45 -10.26
N ALA A 202 -7.26 22.70 -11.30
CA ALA A 202 -7.67 22.43 -12.67
C ALA A 202 -7.76 20.91 -12.94
N LYS A 203 -6.79 20.13 -12.44
CA LYS A 203 -6.85 18.65 -12.51
C LYS A 203 -8.04 18.07 -11.74
N LEU A 204 -8.32 18.61 -10.56
CA LEU A 204 -9.40 18.12 -9.70
C LEU A 204 -10.77 18.42 -10.32
N THR A 205 -10.95 19.65 -10.82
CA THR A 205 -12.15 20.09 -11.54
C THR A 205 -12.36 19.24 -12.78
N SER A 206 -11.34 19.08 -13.62
CA SER A 206 -11.44 18.28 -14.86
C SER A 206 -11.78 16.81 -14.59
N MET A 207 -11.23 16.18 -13.53
CA MET A 207 -11.62 14.81 -13.15
C MET A 207 -13.10 14.71 -12.76
N HIS A 208 -13.62 15.66 -11.98
CA HIS A 208 -15.03 15.65 -11.59
C HIS A 208 -15.96 15.83 -12.79
N PHE A 209 -15.68 16.80 -13.67
CA PHE A 209 -16.45 17.00 -14.88
C PHE A 209 -16.36 15.80 -15.83
N TYR A 210 -15.21 15.14 -15.90
CA TYR A 210 -15.04 13.93 -16.70
C TYR A 210 -15.88 12.77 -16.16
N ALA A 211 -15.84 12.53 -14.85
CA ALA A 211 -16.65 11.49 -14.21
C ALA A 211 -18.16 11.75 -14.38
N TRP A 212 -18.58 13.02 -14.23
CA TRP A 212 -19.96 13.42 -14.47
C TRP A 212 -20.39 13.25 -15.93
N GLY A 213 -19.56 13.70 -16.88
CA GLY A 213 -19.82 13.55 -18.32
C GLY A 213 -19.89 12.09 -18.78
N LYS A 214 -19.26 11.18 -18.04
CA LYS A 214 -19.36 9.72 -18.24
C LYS A 214 -20.60 9.08 -17.59
N GLY A 215 -21.45 9.86 -16.94
CA GLY A 215 -22.68 9.37 -16.31
C GLY A 215 -22.46 8.62 -14.99
N LEU A 216 -21.30 8.78 -14.34
CA LEU A 216 -21.06 8.14 -13.06
C LEU A 216 -21.94 8.73 -11.95
N LYS A 217 -22.70 7.86 -11.29
CA LYS A 217 -23.53 8.21 -10.12
C LYS A 217 -22.68 8.64 -8.92
N THR A 218 -21.49 8.07 -8.75
CA THR A 218 -20.48 8.53 -7.79
C THR A 218 -19.21 8.90 -8.54
N GLY A 219 -18.96 10.20 -8.70
CA GLY A 219 -17.78 10.70 -9.42
C GLY A 219 -16.49 10.69 -8.59
N CYS A 220 -16.59 10.75 -7.27
CA CYS A 220 -15.45 10.62 -6.34
C CYS A 220 -15.97 10.27 -4.94
N TYR A 221 -15.30 9.32 -4.27
CA TYR A 221 -15.55 8.98 -2.87
C TYR A 221 -14.49 9.63 -1.97
N TYR A 222 -13.26 9.09 -1.97
CA TYR A 222 -12.11 9.79 -1.41
C TYR A 222 -11.17 10.26 -2.51
N LEU A 223 -10.72 11.51 -2.37
CA LEU A 223 -9.52 11.98 -3.04
C LEU A 223 -8.31 11.74 -2.15
N ARG A 224 -7.36 10.93 -2.62
CA ARG A 224 -6.10 10.70 -1.93
C ARG A 224 -4.99 11.50 -2.59
N THR A 225 -4.24 12.24 -1.78
CA THR A 225 -3.11 13.04 -2.22
C THR A 225 -1.81 12.55 -1.59
N ARG A 226 -0.68 12.90 -2.20
CA ARG A 226 0.67 12.66 -1.66
C ARG A 226 1.38 14.01 -1.49
N PRO A 227 2.20 14.23 -0.46
CA PRO A 227 3.04 15.41 -0.40
C PRO A 227 4.05 15.44 -1.57
N ALA A 228 4.28 16.64 -2.13
CA ALA A 228 5.19 16.86 -3.26
C ALA A 228 6.67 16.67 -2.90
N VAL A 229 7.00 16.84 -1.61
CA VAL A 229 8.34 16.67 -1.06
C VAL A 229 8.33 15.48 -0.12
N ASP A 230 9.20 14.51 -0.40
CA ASP A 230 9.38 13.36 0.46
C ASP A 230 10.16 13.76 1.70
N ALA A 231 9.64 13.40 2.88
CA ALA A 231 10.46 13.40 4.09
C ALA A 231 11.66 12.49 3.85
N ILE A 232 12.88 13.03 4.04
CA ILE A 232 14.14 12.30 3.86
C ILE A 232 14.06 10.98 4.64
N LYS A 233 14.28 9.86 3.94
CA LYS A 233 14.26 8.51 4.51
C LYS A 233 15.67 7.96 4.56
N PHE A 234 16.14 7.57 5.75
CA PHE A 234 17.39 6.83 5.89
C PHE A 234 17.19 5.40 5.36
N THR A 235 17.90 5.06 4.29
CA THR A 235 18.13 3.68 3.88
C THR A 235 19.49 3.26 4.44
N VAL A 236 19.59 2.02 4.93
CA VAL A 236 20.85 1.45 5.42
C VAL A 236 21.79 1.27 4.21
N GLU A 237 23.04 1.72 4.37
CA GLU A 237 24.12 1.87 3.37
C GLU A 237 24.07 3.14 2.51
N HIS A 238 24.46 4.26 3.12
CA HIS A 238 24.63 5.56 2.47
C HIS A 238 25.76 5.58 1.41
N SER A 239 26.70 4.63 1.47
CA SER A 239 27.92 4.64 0.65
C SER A 239 27.71 4.25 -0.82
N LYS A 240 26.75 3.37 -1.14
CA LYS A 240 26.52 2.89 -2.51
C LYS A 240 25.57 3.76 -3.35
N LEU A 241 24.91 4.75 -2.73
CA LEU A 241 23.96 5.64 -3.40
C LEU A 241 24.63 6.90 -3.99
N VAL A 242 25.83 7.25 -3.50
CA VAL A 242 26.58 8.42 -3.98
C VAL A 242 27.08 8.21 -5.41
N GLU A 243 27.60 7.02 -5.71
CA GLU A 243 28.07 6.65 -7.06
C GLU A 243 26.95 6.72 -8.13
N VAL A 244 25.71 6.38 -7.76
CA VAL A 244 24.56 6.40 -8.68
C VAL A 244 24.09 7.84 -8.97
N LYS A 245 24.28 8.77 -8.02
CA LYS A 245 23.96 10.19 -8.23
C LYS A 245 25.01 10.88 -9.10
N GLU A 246 26.29 10.59 -8.89
CA GLU A 246 27.38 11.18 -9.66
C GLU A 246 27.36 10.75 -11.14
N ALA A 247 27.01 9.48 -11.40
CA ALA A 247 26.82 8.97 -12.76
C ALA A 247 25.65 9.66 -13.50
N ARG A 248 24.59 10.10 -12.79
CA ARG A 248 23.44 10.82 -13.36
C ARG A 248 23.74 12.30 -13.67
N SER A 249 24.63 12.94 -12.91
CA SER A 249 25.02 14.33 -13.17
C SER A 249 25.99 14.48 -14.33
N ALA A 250 26.77 13.44 -14.64
CA ALA A 250 27.78 13.48 -15.71
C ALA A 250 27.19 13.37 -17.13
N SER A 251 25.92 12.93 -17.28
CA SER A 251 25.31 12.66 -18.60
C SER A 251 24.34 13.75 -19.09
N ALA A 252 24.21 14.88 -18.39
CA ALA A 252 23.26 15.93 -18.76
C ALA A 252 23.98 17.20 -19.24
N THR A 253 24.09 17.38 -20.56
CA THR A 253 24.41 18.68 -21.16
C THR A 253 23.21 19.62 -21.11
N PRO A 254 23.38 20.91 -20.76
CA PRO A 254 22.27 21.86 -20.69
C PRO A 254 21.97 22.43 -22.08
N ASP A 255 20.73 22.27 -22.55
CA ASP A 255 20.23 23.03 -23.70
C ASP A 255 19.40 24.23 -23.22
N ALA A 256 19.71 25.39 -23.79
CA ALA A 256 19.20 26.70 -23.42
C ALA A 256 18.19 27.18 -24.46
N SER A 257 16.89 27.04 -24.17
CA SER A 257 15.87 27.94 -24.73
C SER A 257 14.55 27.84 -23.96
N ALA A 258 14.37 28.74 -22.99
CA ALA A 258 13.07 29.01 -22.40
C ALA A 258 12.33 30.06 -23.25
N ARG A 259 11.22 29.67 -23.89
CA ARG A 259 10.12 30.60 -24.20
C ARG A 259 8.78 29.94 -23.91
N ALA A 260 7.96 30.69 -23.18
CA ALA A 260 6.59 30.36 -22.81
C ALA A 260 5.71 30.21 -24.07
N ALA A 261 4.85 29.19 -24.08
CA ALA A 261 3.73 29.09 -25.00
C ALA A 261 2.55 28.40 -24.29
N GLN A 262 1.40 29.09 -24.25
CA GLN A 262 0.10 28.49 -24.00
C GLN A 262 -0.09 27.33 -24.98
N ARG A 263 -0.40 26.13 -24.48
CA ARG A 263 -0.73 24.99 -25.34
C ARG A 263 -2.18 24.58 -25.14
N SER A 264 -2.89 24.64 -26.27
CA SER A 264 -4.27 24.20 -26.45
C SER A 264 -4.30 22.68 -26.68
N TRP A 265 -5.52 22.16 -26.72
CA TRP A 265 -5.92 20.74 -26.62
C TRP A 265 -5.46 19.80 -27.75
N SER A 266 -4.57 20.22 -28.66
CA SER A 266 -4.11 19.44 -29.81
C SER A 266 -2.85 18.60 -29.57
N ASP A 267 -2.12 18.82 -28.48
CA ASP A 267 -0.73 18.35 -28.36
C ASP A 267 -0.55 17.06 -27.52
N LEU A 268 -1.60 16.22 -27.38
CA LEU A 268 -1.57 15.02 -26.52
C LEU A 268 -2.25 13.77 -27.15
N GLU A 269 -2.12 13.57 -28.46
CA GLU A 269 -2.33 12.23 -29.06
C GLU A 269 -1.21 11.25 -28.68
#